data_AF-A0A2M8PLR3-F1
#
_entry.id   AF-A0A2M8PLR3-F1
#
_cell.length_a   1.000
_cell.length_b   1.000
_cell.length_c   1.000
_cell.angle_alpha   90.00
_cell.angle_beta   90.00
_cell.angle_gamma   90.00
#
_symmetry.space_group_name_H-M   'P 1'
#
loop_
_entity.id
_entity.type
_entity.pdbx_description
1 polymer ?
#
loop_
_entity_poly.entity_id
_entity_poly.type
_entity_poly.pdbx_seq_one_letter_code
_entity_poly.pdbx_strand_id
1 'polypeptide(L)'
;MISYPIQVLFEAEYRYASYFLSRLKAINDVYTEYNERAELALAELSSEWAQINNAYQWALINKHDSRAAQMCAQFPIMGHMILTHRQPLSEHLEWLKNGLTAARRLHDTSLIIELLNSLGMVYLHQQNNQEALSVSHEALDLLNQDDGDKQLFGSVLNTL
;
A
#
# COMPACT_ATOMS: atom_id res chain seq x y z
N MET A 1 21.09 28.48 -14.82
CA MET A 1 20.13 27.75 -13.97
C MET A 1 19.11 27.15 -14.92
N ILE A 2 19.22 25.87 -15.28
CA ILE A 2 18.35 25.25 -16.29
C ILE A 2 17.03 24.96 -15.59
N SER A 3 16.00 25.74 -15.91
CA SER A 3 14.63 25.44 -15.51
C SER A 3 14.16 24.24 -16.33
N TYR A 4 14.18 23.05 -15.74
CA TYR A 4 13.59 21.88 -16.38
C TYR A 4 12.08 22.07 -16.47
N PRO A 5 11.43 21.71 -17.59
CA PRO A 5 9.99 21.78 -17.68
C PRO A 5 9.39 20.90 -16.59
N ILE A 6 8.45 21.45 -15.81
CA ILE A 6 7.80 20.76 -14.67
C ILE A 6 7.31 19.36 -15.05
N GLN A 7 6.84 19.19 -16.28
CA GLN A 7 6.39 17.90 -16.82
C GLN A 7 7.53 16.86 -16.97
N VAL A 8 8.74 17.27 -17.35
CA VAL A 8 9.89 16.36 -17.49
C VAL A 8 10.34 15.86 -16.11
N LEU A 9 10.33 16.74 -15.12
CA LEU A 9 10.63 16.36 -13.73
C LEU A 9 9.59 15.37 -13.20
N PHE A 10 8.30 15.67 -13.39
CA PHE A 10 7.21 14.78 -12.98
C PHE A 10 7.36 13.39 -13.59
N GLU A 11 7.61 13.28 -14.89
CA GLU A 11 7.77 11.98 -15.56
C GLU A 11 9.01 11.21 -15.07
N ALA A 12 10.09 11.91 -14.72
CA ALA A 12 11.28 11.27 -14.14
C ALA A 12 10.99 10.72 -12.74
N GLU A 13 10.33 11.51 -11.89
CA GLU A 13 9.93 11.10 -10.54
C GLU A 13 8.90 9.98 -10.57
N TYR A 14 7.95 10.00 -11.53
CA TYR A 14 7.00 8.93 -11.75
C TYR A 14 7.68 7.61 -12.09
N ARG A 15 8.67 7.61 -13.00
CA ARG A 15 9.45 6.41 -13.33
C ARG A 15 10.25 5.91 -12.13
N TYR A 16 10.85 6.82 -11.38
CA TYR A 16 11.56 6.50 -10.14
C TYR A 16 10.62 5.84 -9.13
N ALA A 17 9.44 6.41 -8.91
CA ALA A 17 8.45 5.86 -7.98
C ALA A 17 7.92 4.51 -8.44
N SER A 18 7.65 4.34 -9.74
CA SER A 18 7.27 3.05 -10.35
C SER A 18 8.29 1.96 -10.08
N TYR A 19 9.57 2.29 -10.25
CA TYR A 19 10.67 1.35 -10.01
C TYR A 19 10.71 0.91 -8.55
N PHE A 20 10.66 1.85 -7.60
CA PHE A 20 10.72 1.51 -6.17
C PHE A 20 9.45 0.85 -5.63
N LEU A 21 8.28 1.12 -6.21
CA LEU A 21 7.08 0.33 -5.94
C LEU A 21 7.25 -1.13 -6.37
N SER A 22 7.79 -1.35 -7.58
CA SER A 22 8.06 -2.70 -8.10
C SER A 22 9.12 -3.42 -7.27
N ARG A 23 10.16 -2.70 -6.82
CA ARG A 23 11.18 -3.23 -5.92
C ARG A 23 10.61 -3.60 -4.56
N LEU A 24 9.80 -2.73 -3.96
CA LEU A 24 9.14 -3.01 -2.69
C LEU A 24 8.28 -4.29 -2.78
N LYS A 25 7.51 -4.43 -3.86
CA LYS A 25 6.74 -5.66 -4.11
C LYS A 25 7.65 -6.89 -4.17
N ALA A 26 8.71 -6.85 -4.98
CA ALA A 26 9.62 -7.99 -5.12
C ALA A 26 10.28 -8.38 -3.79
N ILE A 27 10.68 -7.39 -3.00
CA ILE A 27 11.25 -7.60 -1.66
C ILE A 27 10.22 -8.25 -0.72
N ASN A 28 8.96 -7.78 -0.74
CA ASN A 28 7.87 -8.37 0.03
C ASN A 28 7.53 -9.80 -0.41
N ASP A 29 7.53 -10.08 -1.71
CA ASP A 29 7.30 -11.42 -2.26
C ASP A 29 8.39 -12.39 -1.75
N VAL A 30 9.67 -11.99 -1.80
CA VAL A 30 10.77 -12.80 -1.26
C VAL A 30 10.60 -13.06 0.24
N TYR A 31 10.17 -12.04 1.00
CA TYR A 31 9.94 -12.15 2.43
C TYR A 31 8.82 -13.14 2.79
N THR A 32 7.74 -13.15 1.99
CA THR A 32 6.53 -13.95 2.28
C THR A 32 6.61 -15.38 1.73
N GLU A 33 7.24 -15.60 0.57
CA GLU A 33 7.28 -16.91 -0.09
C GLU A 33 8.44 -17.80 0.40
N TYR A 34 9.56 -17.19 0.84
CA TYR A 34 10.79 -17.93 1.12
C TYR A 34 11.30 -17.64 2.53
N ASN A 35 10.84 -18.43 3.51
CA ASN A 35 11.22 -18.26 4.92
C ASN A 35 12.76 -18.24 5.14
N GLU A 36 13.52 -19.00 4.34
CA GLU A 36 15.00 -19.03 4.40
C GLU A 36 15.67 -17.75 3.84
N ARG A 37 14.92 -16.94 3.09
CA ARG A 37 15.40 -15.69 2.46
C ARG A 37 14.81 -14.43 3.12
N ALA A 38 14.07 -14.58 4.22
CA ALA A 38 13.50 -13.47 4.96
C ALA A 38 14.57 -12.45 5.38
N GLU A 39 15.71 -12.91 5.89
CA GLU A 39 16.85 -12.05 6.29
C GLU A 39 17.44 -11.27 5.09
N LEU A 40 17.50 -11.89 3.92
CA LEU A 40 17.95 -11.22 2.69
C LEU A 40 16.98 -10.11 2.29
N ALA A 41 15.67 -10.39 2.29
CA ALA A 41 14.65 -9.39 1.99
C ALA A 41 14.69 -8.21 2.98
N LEU A 42 14.90 -8.49 4.27
CA LEU A 42 15.07 -7.46 5.28
C LEU A 42 16.33 -6.64 5.04
N ALA A 43 17.45 -7.25 4.65
CA ALA A 43 18.69 -6.56 4.32
C ALA A 43 18.54 -5.67 3.06
N GLU A 44 17.89 -6.17 2.01
CA GLU A 44 17.57 -5.39 0.81
C GLU A 44 16.71 -4.18 1.17
N LEU A 45 15.65 -4.40 1.96
CA LEU A 45 14.79 -3.32 2.42
C LEU A 45 15.57 -2.27 3.24
N SER A 46 16.48 -2.68 4.14
CA SER A 46 17.38 -1.73 4.85
C SER A 46 18.13 -0.85 3.85
N SER A 47 18.67 -1.45 2.80
CA SER A 47 19.57 -0.76 1.86
C SER A 47 18.84 0.20 0.92
N GLU A 48 17.59 -0.10 0.58
CA GLU A 48 16.76 0.68 -0.36
C GLU A 48 15.68 1.54 0.35
N TRP A 49 15.61 1.51 1.69
CA TRP A 49 14.52 2.16 2.44
C TRP A 49 14.36 3.64 2.13
N ALA A 50 15.46 4.39 2.09
CA ALA A 50 15.42 5.83 1.83
C ALA A 50 14.79 6.11 0.46
N GLN A 51 15.12 5.29 -0.54
CA GLN A 51 14.63 5.42 -1.90
C GLN A 51 13.16 5.07 -2.01
N ILE A 52 12.74 3.97 -1.36
CA ILE A 52 11.34 3.53 -1.28
C ILE A 52 10.48 4.58 -0.57
N ASN A 53 10.93 5.09 0.58
CA ASN A 53 10.21 6.12 1.31
C ASN A 53 10.09 7.39 0.47
N ASN A 54 11.17 7.85 -0.19
CA ASN A 54 11.12 9.02 -1.06
C ASN A 54 10.13 8.85 -2.22
N ALA A 55 10.08 7.65 -2.81
CA ALA A 55 9.11 7.32 -3.86
C ALA A 55 7.66 7.38 -3.35
N TYR A 56 7.38 6.86 -2.15
CA TYR A 56 6.06 6.98 -1.53
C TYR A 56 5.71 8.45 -1.21
N GLN A 57 6.64 9.22 -0.62
CA GLN A 57 6.41 10.63 -0.32
C GLN A 57 6.07 11.43 -1.58
N TRP A 58 6.77 11.17 -2.68
CA TRP A 58 6.44 11.77 -3.97
C TRP A 58 5.00 11.42 -4.41
N ALA A 59 4.61 10.15 -4.32
CA ALA A 59 3.26 9.70 -4.68
C ALA A 59 2.19 10.37 -3.79
N LEU A 60 2.46 10.49 -2.49
CA LEU A 60 1.58 11.12 -1.52
C LEU A 60 1.36 12.61 -1.81
N ILE A 61 2.43 13.36 -2.08
CA ILE A 61 2.39 14.79 -2.42
C ILE A 61 1.63 15.00 -3.74
N ASN A 62 1.83 14.11 -4.71
CA ASN A 62 1.27 14.24 -6.05
C ASN A 62 -0.05 13.51 -6.26
N LYS A 63 -0.72 13.01 -5.21
CA LYS A 63 -1.96 12.22 -5.29
C LYS A 63 -3.16 12.92 -5.96
N HIS A 64 -3.03 14.17 -6.37
CA HIS A 64 -4.01 14.82 -7.25
C HIS A 64 -3.93 14.27 -8.68
N ASP A 65 -2.75 13.87 -9.16
CA ASP A 65 -2.58 13.10 -10.39
C ASP A 65 -3.04 11.65 -10.19
N SER A 66 -3.68 11.08 -11.21
CA SER A 66 -4.27 9.74 -11.10
C SER A 66 -3.22 8.65 -10.97
N ARG A 67 -2.07 8.79 -11.66
CA ARG A 67 -0.99 7.80 -11.62
C ARG A 67 -0.27 7.82 -10.27
N ALA A 68 0.00 9.01 -9.75
CA ALA A 68 0.60 9.17 -8.43
C ALA A 68 -0.34 8.67 -7.31
N ALA A 69 -1.65 8.93 -7.41
CA ALA A 69 -2.61 8.40 -6.45
C ALA A 69 -2.70 6.88 -6.46
N GLN A 70 -2.62 6.27 -7.65
CA GLN A 70 -2.59 4.82 -7.77
C GLN A 70 -1.39 4.25 -7.03
N MET A 71 -0.20 4.85 -7.20
CA MET A 71 0.98 4.46 -6.43
C MET A 71 0.81 4.68 -4.93
N CYS A 72 0.26 5.83 -4.52
CA CYS A 72 0.00 6.14 -3.12
C CYS A 72 -0.90 5.07 -2.47
N ALA A 73 -1.87 4.53 -3.21
CA ALA A 73 -2.71 3.42 -2.77
C ALA A 73 -1.95 2.08 -2.76
N GLN A 74 -1.11 1.80 -3.76
CA GLN A 74 -0.43 0.52 -3.90
C GLN A 74 0.77 0.33 -2.96
N PHE A 75 1.54 1.37 -2.65
CA PHE A 75 2.73 1.26 -1.78
C PHE A 75 2.49 0.49 -0.47
N PRO A 76 1.48 0.83 0.36
CA PRO A 76 1.26 0.13 1.61
C PRO A 76 0.74 -1.31 1.41
N ILE A 77 0.09 -1.62 0.29
CA ILE A 77 -0.40 -2.97 -0.03
C ILE A 77 0.77 -3.86 -0.50
N MET A 78 1.58 -3.37 -1.44
CA MET A 78 2.69 -4.11 -2.04
C MET A 78 3.80 -4.41 -1.04
N GLY A 79 3.93 -3.60 0.01
CA GLY A 79 4.85 -3.83 1.11
C GLY A 79 4.19 -4.31 2.41
N HIS A 80 2.92 -4.76 2.38
CA HIS A 80 2.10 -4.93 3.58
C HIS A 80 2.80 -5.68 4.71
N MET A 81 3.47 -6.81 4.43
CA MET A 81 4.14 -7.59 5.46
C MET A 81 5.48 -6.97 5.83
N ILE A 82 6.32 -6.65 4.84
CA ILE A 82 7.70 -6.28 5.11
C ILE A 82 7.86 -4.85 5.66
N LEU A 83 6.93 -3.94 5.35
CA LEU A 83 6.94 -2.57 5.88
C LEU A 83 6.75 -2.54 7.39
N THR A 84 6.02 -3.49 7.97
CA THR A 84 5.82 -3.57 9.43
C THR A 84 7.12 -3.80 10.22
N HIS A 85 8.18 -4.28 9.55
CA HIS A 85 9.52 -4.41 10.14
C HIS A 85 10.32 -3.11 10.13
N ARG A 86 9.95 -2.13 9.30
CA ARG A 86 10.63 -0.83 9.17
C ARG A 86 9.90 0.30 9.86
N GLN A 87 8.58 0.30 9.69
CA GLN A 87 7.73 1.38 10.11
C GLN A 87 7.16 1.07 11.49
N PRO A 88 7.10 2.05 12.40
CA PRO A 88 6.18 1.98 13.52
C PRO A 88 4.77 1.72 12.99
N LEU A 89 3.98 0.94 13.74
CA LEU A 89 2.63 0.56 13.33
C LEU A 89 1.72 1.76 13.03
N SER A 90 1.94 2.88 13.74
CA SER A 90 1.23 4.14 13.49
C SER A 90 1.53 4.75 12.11
N GLU A 91 2.78 4.66 11.65
CA GLU A 91 3.19 5.16 10.34
C GLU A 91 2.62 4.26 9.23
N HIS A 92 2.66 2.94 9.40
CA HIS A 92 2.06 2.01 8.45
C HIS A 92 0.54 2.23 8.30
N LEU A 93 -0.16 2.45 9.42
CA LEU A 93 -1.58 2.84 9.42
C LEU A 93 -1.83 4.14 8.67
N GLU A 94 -0.95 5.12 8.81
CA GLU A 94 -1.06 6.39 8.10
C GLU A 94 -0.91 6.20 6.58
N TRP A 95 0.03 5.34 6.15
CA TRP A 95 0.17 5.00 4.73
C TRP A 95 -1.08 4.33 4.19
N LEU A 96 -1.63 3.34 4.91
CA LEU A 96 -2.88 2.68 4.52
C LEU A 96 -4.06 3.65 4.41
N LYS A 97 -4.23 4.57 5.36
CA LYS A 97 -5.31 5.59 5.33
C LYS A 97 -5.14 6.59 4.20
N ASN A 98 -3.91 7.00 3.92
CA ASN A 98 -3.59 7.86 2.78
C ASN A 98 -3.88 7.15 1.45
N GLY A 99 -3.49 5.88 1.35
CA GLY A 99 -3.82 5.02 0.23
C GLY A 99 -5.32 4.87 0.03
N LEU A 100 -6.08 4.66 1.10
CA LEU A 100 -7.55 4.52 1.05
C LEU A 100 -8.21 5.80 0.54
N THR A 101 -7.72 6.95 0.99
CA THR A 101 -8.17 8.26 0.48
C THR A 101 -7.88 8.42 -1.00
N ALA A 102 -6.70 7.99 -1.46
CA ALA A 102 -6.32 8.02 -2.86
C ALA A 102 -7.21 7.09 -3.71
N ALA A 103 -7.40 5.85 -3.28
CA ALA A 103 -8.24 4.85 -3.96
C ALA A 103 -9.70 5.31 -4.07
N ARG A 104 -10.28 5.86 -3.00
CA ARG A 104 -11.63 6.47 -3.01
C ARG A 104 -11.77 7.59 -4.04
N ARG A 105 -10.77 8.44 -4.18
CA ARG A 105 -10.76 9.50 -5.19
C ARG A 105 -10.58 8.96 -6.62
N LEU A 106 -9.95 7.79 -6.79
CA LEU A 106 -9.87 7.10 -8.08
C LEU A 106 -11.16 6.36 -8.43
N HIS A 107 -12.07 6.17 -7.46
CA HIS A 107 -13.20 5.25 -7.56
C HIS A 107 -12.76 3.81 -7.89
N ASP A 108 -11.60 3.41 -7.38
CA ASP A 108 -11.03 2.07 -7.59
C ASP A 108 -11.47 1.14 -6.44
N THR A 109 -12.61 0.46 -6.65
CA THR A 109 -13.22 -0.41 -5.64
C THR A 109 -12.30 -1.54 -5.20
N SER A 110 -11.55 -2.14 -6.13
CA SER A 110 -10.61 -3.23 -5.81
C SER A 110 -9.52 -2.75 -4.86
N LEU A 111 -8.88 -1.60 -5.13
CA LEU A 111 -7.89 -1.03 -4.21
C LEU A 111 -8.50 -0.63 -2.86
N ILE A 112 -9.73 -0.11 -2.84
CA ILE A 112 -10.42 0.22 -1.59
C ILE A 112 -10.57 -1.04 -0.72
N ILE A 113 -11.03 -2.15 -1.30
CA ILE A 113 -11.23 -3.41 -0.57
C ILE A 113 -9.90 -3.95 -0.03
N GLU A 114 -8.84 -3.98 -0.85
CA GLU A 114 -7.51 -4.44 -0.42
C GLU A 114 -6.94 -3.62 0.75
N LEU A 115 -7.15 -2.29 0.71
CA LEU A 115 -6.71 -1.38 1.77
C LEU A 115 -7.53 -1.52 3.04
N LEU A 116 -8.84 -1.72 2.94
CA LEU A 116 -9.71 -1.99 4.09
C LEU A 116 -9.34 -3.31 4.76
N ASN A 117 -9.06 -4.35 3.98
CA ASN A 117 -8.58 -5.63 4.49
C ASN A 117 -7.24 -5.47 5.23
N SER A 118 -6.29 -4.75 4.64
CA SER A 118 -4.99 -4.47 5.25
C SER A 118 -5.11 -3.66 6.55
N LEU A 119 -6.03 -2.67 6.59
CA LEU A 119 -6.37 -1.93 7.81
C LEU A 119 -6.98 -2.84 8.88
N GLY A 120 -7.90 -3.73 8.49
CA GLY A 120 -8.54 -4.70 9.39
C GLY A 120 -7.50 -5.58 10.10
N MET A 121 -6.56 -6.15 9.33
CA MET A 121 -5.45 -6.94 9.86
C MET A 121 -4.61 -6.16 10.89
N VAL A 122 -4.30 -4.90 10.60
CA VAL A 122 -3.53 -4.06 11.52
C VAL A 122 -4.33 -3.74 12.78
N TYR A 123 -5.62 -3.44 12.66
CA TYR A 123 -6.47 -3.18 13.82
C TYR A 123 -6.64 -4.40 14.72
N LEU A 124 -6.77 -5.60 14.16
CA LEU A 124 -6.77 -6.85 14.92
C LEU A 124 -5.47 -7.06 15.68
N HIS A 125 -4.31 -6.79 15.04
CA HIS A 125 -3.02 -6.86 15.71
C HIS A 125 -2.92 -5.85 16.88
N GLN A 126 -3.61 -4.71 16.80
CA GLN A 126 -3.71 -3.72 17.87
C GLN A 126 -4.80 -4.04 18.92
N GLN A 127 -5.56 -5.12 18.76
CA GLN A 127 -6.74 -5.44 19.57
C GLN A 127 -7.86 -4.37 19.48
N ASN A 128 -7.82 -3.54 18.44
CA ASN A 128 -8.84 -2.53 18.12
C ASN A 128 -9.99 -3.18 17.35
N ASN A 129 -10.70 -4.09 18.01
CA ASN A 129 -11.70 -4.95 17.39
C ASN A 129 -12.89 -4.16 16.80
N GLN A 130 -13.22 -3.00 17.37
CA GLN A 130 -14.32 -2.16 16.86
C GLN A 130 -13.98 -1.57 15.49
N GLU A 131 -12.77 -1.03 15.34
CA GLU A 131 -12.29 -0.49 14.08
C GLU A 131 -12.09 -1.60 13.04
N ALA A 132 -11.57 -2.76 13.44
CA ALA A 132 -11.42 -3.92 12.55
C ALA A 132 -12.77 -4.39 11.98
N LEU A 133 -13.80 -4.50 12.83
CA LEU A 133 -15.16 -4.85 12.41
C LEU A 133 -15.74 -3.79 11.46
N SER A 134 -15.57 -2.51 11.79
CA SER A 134 -16.06 -1.40 10.95
C SER A 134 -15.49 -1.45 9.53
N VAL A 135 -14.16 -1.58 9.39
CA VAL A 135 -13.53 -1.63 8.06
C VAL A 135 -13.85 -2.93 7.31
N SER A 136 -14.01 -4.05 8.03
CA SER A 136 -14.38 -5.33 7.42
C SER A 136 -15.82 -5.31 6.89
N HIS A 137 -16.75 -4.68 7.61
CA HIS A 137 -18.11 -4.47 7.13
C HIS A 137 -18.16 -3.58 5.88
N GLU A 138 -17.40 -2.47 5.87
CA GLU A 138 -17.32 -1.63 4.67
C GLU A 138 -16.79 -2.42 3.46
N ALA A 139 -15.76 -3.25 3.64
CA ALA A 139 -15.21 -4.08 2.58
C ALA A 139 -16.22 -5.12 2.07
N LEU A 140 -16.98 -5.76 2.96
CA LEU A 140 -18.05 -6.70 2.57
C LEU A 140 -19.18 -6.03 1.81
N ASP A 141 -19.60 -4.84 2.24
CA ASP A 141 -20.67 -4.11 1.56
C ASP A 141 -20.26 -3.74 0.12
N LEU A 142 -19.00 -3.35 -0.08
CA LEU A 142 -18.44 -3.09 -1.40
C LEU A 142 -18.34 -4.37 -2.24
N LEU A 143 -17.86 -5.47 -1.66
CA LEU A 143 -17.79 -6.77 -2.32
C LEU A 143 -19.16 -7.33 -2.73
N ASN A 144 -20.21 -7.04 -1.95
CA ASN A 144 -21.58 -7.45 -2.29
C ASN A 144 -22.21 -6.59 -3.40
N GLN A 145 -21.67 -5.39 -3.63
CA GLN A 145 -22.10 -4.48 -4.69
C GLN A 145 -21.27 -4.66 -5.97
N ASP A 146 -20.08 -5.21 -5.86
CA ASP A 146 -19.20 -5.53 -6.97
C ASP A 146 -19.43 -6.98 -7.43
N ASP A 147 -19.90 -7.18 -8.66
CA ASP A 147 -20.00 -8.52 -9.27
C ASP A 147 -18.60 -9.15 -9.52
N GLY A 148 -17.53 -8.39 -9.25
CA GLY A 148 -16.13 -8.74 -9.48
C GLY A 148 -15.36 -9.26 -8.26
N ASP A 149 -14.62 -10.34 -8.52
CA ASP A 149 -13.50 -10.90 -7.74
C ASP A 149 -13.77 -11.58 -6.38
N LYS A 150 -14.13 -12.87 -6.46
CA LYS A 150 -14.38 -13.77 -5.31
C LYS A 150 -13.15 -14.08 -4.45
N GLN A 151 -11.93 -13.74 -4.88
CA GLN A 151 -10.73 -13.99 -4.09
C GLN A 151 -10.64 -13.06 -2.86
N LEU A 152 -11.05 -11.80 -3.02
CA LEU A 152 -11.04 -10.80 -1.94
C LEU A 152 -12.06 -11.11 -0.83
N PHE A 153 -13.13 -11.84 -1.14
CA PHE A 153 -14.09 -12.32 -0.15
C PHE A 153 -13.43 -13.17 0.95
N GLY A 154 -12.53 -14.08 0.57
CA GLY A 154 -11.88 -14.99 1.53
C GLY A 154 -10.96 -14.25 2.51
N SER A 155 -10.27 -13.21 2.06
CA SER A 155 -9.39 -12.41 2.93
C SER A 155 -10.18 -11.56 3.93
N VAL A 156 -11.26 -10.92 3.49
CA VAL A 156 -12.09 -10.07 4.36
C VAL A 156 -12.82 -10.88 5.44
N LEU A 157 -13.20 -12.13 5.15
CA LEU A 157 -13.80 -13.00 6.16
C LEU A 157 -12.82 -13.41 7.26
N ASN A 158 -11.51 -13.47 6.98
CA ASN A 158 -10.50 -13.77 8.00
C ASN A 158 -10.29 -12.60 8.98
N THR A 159 -10.79 -11.40 8.67
CA THR A 159 -10.68 -10.22 9.54
C THR A 159 -11.92 -9.95 10.40
N LEU A 160 -12.95 -10.80 10.31
CA LEU A 160 -14.16 -10.80 11.14
C LEU A 160 -14.06 -11.81 12.30
#